data_AF-A0A643ASS8-F1
#
_entry.id   AF-A0A643ASS8-F1
#
_cell.length_a   1.000
_cell.length_b   1.000
_cell.length_c   1.000
_cell.angle_alpha   90.00
_cell.angle_beta   90.00
_cell.angle_gamma   90.00
#
_symmetry.space_group_name_H-M   'P 1'
#
loop_
_entity.id
_entity.type
_entity.pdbx_description
1 polymer ?
#
loop_
_entity_poly.entity_id
_entity_poly.type
_entity_poly.pdbx_seq_one_letter_code
_entity_poly.pdbx_strand_id
1 'polypeptide(L)'
;SYEELSDCTRHVAQKLDCFWPNAAVDTFFLSVHRHYFRSCPVSGRALQDPPSSVLCPFIVVPILVTLLVTALVVWRSRRPEGIM
;
A
#
# COMPACT_ATOMS: atom_id res chain seq x y z
N SER A 1 -15.27 -12.96 -14.50
CA SER A 1 -14.13 -12.31 -13.80
C SER A 1 -13.67 -13.21 -12.66
N TYR A 2 -12.57 -12.89 -11.97
CA TYR A 2 -12.04 -13.73 -10.87
C TYR A 2 -13.05 -13.91 -9.71
N GLU A 3 -13.90 -12.91 -9.47
CA GLU A 3 -15.00 -12.97 -8.50
C GLU A 3 -16.04 -14.03 -8.88
N GLU A 4 -16.54 -14.01 -10.13
CA GLU A 4 -17.49 -15.01 -10.63
C GLU A 4 -16.91 -16.43 -10.56
N LEU A 5 -15.61 -16.59 -10.79
CA LEU A 5 -14.93 -17.88 -10.63
C LEU A 5 -14.94 -18.34 -9.17
N SER A 6 -14.63 -17.44 -8.23
CA SER A 6 -14.71 -17.71 -6.80
C SER A 6 -16.12 -18.12 -6.38
N ASP A 7 -17.14 -17.38 -6.83
CA ASP A 7 -18.53 -17.69 -6.51
C ASP A 7 -18.99 -19.01 -7.13
N CYS A 8 -18.55 -19.33 -8.35
CA CYS A 8 -18.80 -20.62 -8.98
C CYS A 8 -18.21 -21.76 -8.14
N THR A 9 -16.95 -21.66 -7.69
CA THR A 9 -16.34 -22.71 -6.84
C THR A 9 -17.05 -22.84 -5.49
N ARG A 10 -17.55 -21.75 -4.92
CA ARG A 10 -18.36 -21.77 -3.70
C ARG A 10 -19.69 -22.49 -3.91
N HIS A 11 -20.39 -22.21 -5.01
CA HIS A 11 -21.63 -22.91 -5.35
C HIS A 11 -21.39 -24.41 -5.59
N VAL A 12 -20.30 -24.78 -6.27
CA VAL A 12 -19.94 -26.18 -6.48
C VAL A 12 -19.66 -26.88 -5.15
N ALA A 13 -18.92 -26.25 -4.23
CA ALA A 13 -18.67 -26.81 -2.91
C ALA A 13 -19.98 -27.01 -2.12
N GLN A 14 -20.90 -26.03 -2.14
CA GLN A 14 -22.22 -26.16 -1.52
C GLN A 14 -23.06 -27.28 -2.14
N LYS A 15 -23.02 -27.45 -3.47
CA LYS A 15 -23.74 -28.55 -4.15
C LYS A 15 -23.19 -29.93 -3.81
N LEU A 16 -21.91 -30.02 -3.46
CA LEU A 16 -21.23 -31.24 -3.05
C LEU A 16 -21.23 -31.44 -1.52
N ASP A 17 -21.94 -30.60 -0.78
CA ASP A 17 -21.97 -30.58 0.69
C ASP A 17 -20.56 -30.51 1.32
N CYS A 18 -19.67 -29.77 0.65
CA CYS A 18 -18.29 -29.57 1.05
C CYS A 18 -18.07 -28.18 1.61
N PHE A 19 -17.17 -28.05 2.60
CA PHE A 19 -16.78 -26.76 3.13
C PHE A 19 -15.96 -25.96 2.09
N TRP A 20 -16.21 -24.65 2.01
CA TRP A 20 -15.45 -23.72 1.18
C TRP A 20 -14.81 -22.65 2.08
N PRO A 21 -13.51 -22.36 1.95
CA PRO A 21 -12.53 -22.98 1.05
C PRO A 21 -12.00 -24.33 1.58
N ASN A 22 -11.32 -25.10 0.71
CA ASN A 22 -10.68 -26.36 1.04
C ASN A 22 -9.44 -26.61 0.14
N ALA A 23 -8.67 -27.67 0.40
CA ALA A 23 -7.42 -27.97 -0.31
C ALA A 23 -7.59 -28.16 -1.84
N ALA A 24 -8.75 -28.64 -2.29
CA ALA A 24 -9.03 -28.78 -3.72
C ALA A 24 -9.22 -27.41 -4.38
N VAL A 25 -9.92 -26.49 -3.71
CA VAL A 25 -10.09 -25.09 -4.15
C VAL A 25 -8.74 -24.37 -4.17
N ASP A 26 -7.89 -24.56 -3.17
CA ASP A 26 -6.56 -23.95 -3.13
C ASP A 26 -5.68 -24.40 -4.30
N THR A 27 -5.64 -25.72 -4.56
CA THR A 27 -4.89 -26.29 -5.68
C THR A 27 -5.40 -25.78 -7.03
N PHE A 28 -6.71 -25.66 -7.17
CA PHE A 28 -7.36 -25.09 -8.34
C PHE A 28 -6.95 -23.63 -8.57
N PHE A 29 -7.08 -22.77 -7.56
CA PHE A 29 -6.72 -21.35 -7.68
C PHE A 29 -5.21 -21.14 -7.91
N LEU A 30 -4.35 -21.97 -7.31
CA LEU A 30 -2.91 -21.93 -7.60
C LEU A 30 -2.61 -22.24 -9.08
N SER A 31 -3.32 -23.19 -9.69
CA SER A 31 -3.19 -23.48 -11.12
C SER A 31 -3.66 -22.30 -11.99
N VAL A 32 -4.81 -21.71 -11.66
CA VAL A 32 -5.35 -20.52 -12.34
C VAL A 32 -4.36 -19.35 -12.25
N HIS A 33 -3.80 -19.07 -11.07
CA HIS A 33 -2.78 -18.04 -10.87
C HIS A 33 -1.51 -18.30 -11.67
N ARG A 34 -1.02 -19.54 -11.69
CA ARG A 34 0.16 -19.92 -12.49
C ARG A 34 -0.07 -19.84 -13.99
N HIS A 35 -1.30 -20.02 -14.46
CA HIS A 35 -1.61 -19.98 -15.89
C HIS A 35 -1.90 -18.57 -16.39
N TYR A 36 -2.77 -17.84 -15.71
CA TYR A 36 -3.27 -16.54 -16.17
C TYR A 36 -2.53 -15.34 -15.54
N PHE A 37 -2.05 -15.48 -14.31
CA PHE A 37 -1.52 -14.36 -13.51
C PHE A 37 -0.01 -14.47 -13.24
N ARG A 38 0.70 -15.37 -13.94
CA ARG A 38 2.13 -15.66 -13.69
C ARG A 38 3.03 -14.43 -13.73
N SER A 39 2.76 -13.50 -14.63
CA SER A 39 3.56 -12.29 -14.83
C SER A 39 2.95 -11.05 -14.17
N CYS A 40 1.88 -11.22 -13.39
CA CYS A 40 1.28 -10.12 -12.66
C CYS A 40 2.12 -9.79 -11.42
N PRO A 41 2.22 -8.49 -11.04
CA PRO A 41 2.86 -8.12 -9.78
C PRO A 41 2.06 -8.69 -8.60
N VAL A 42 2.79 -9.22 -7.60
CA VAL A 42 2.23 -9.85 -6.39
C VAL A 42 1.58 -8.82 -5.46
N SER A 43 2.03 -7.56 -5.53
CA SER A 43 1.60 -6.47 -4.64
C SER A 43 1.31 -5.20 -5.44
N GLY A 44 0.79 -4.17 -4.78
CA GLY A 44 0.53 -2.86 -5.40
C GLY A 44 -0.86 -2.67 -6.01
N ARG A 45 -1.75 -3.67 -5.91
CA ARG A 45 -3.17 -3.52 -6.26
C ARG A 45 -4.06 -3.12 -5.08
N ALA A 46 -3.71 -3.57 -3.88
CA ALA A 46 -4.38 -3.15 -2.66
C ALA A 46 -3.91 -1.73 -2.29
N LEU A 47 -4.82 -0.93 -1.74
CA LEU A 47 -4.46 0.35 -1.15
C LEU A 47 -3.52 0.06 0.03
N GLN A 48 -2.29 0.54 -0.06
CA GLN A 48 -1.24 0.32 0.92
C GLN A 48 -0.40 1.58 1.05
N ASP A 49 0.14 1.80 2.25
CA ASP A 49 1.07 2.90 2.48
C ASP A 49 2.28 2.80 1.53
N PRO A 50 2.80 3.95 1.06
CA PRO A 50 4.00 3.95 0.23
C PRO A 50 5.20 3.40 1.02
N PRO A 51 6.21 2.86 0.32
CA PRO A 51 7.43 2.38 0.98
C PRO A 51 8.07 3.49 1.82
N SER A 52 8.69 3.12 2.94
CA SER A 52 9.32 4.05 3.89
C SER A 52 10.36 4.96 3.25
N SER A 53 11.02 4.49 2.18
CA SER A 53 11.97 5.27 1.38
C SER A 53 11.34 6.52 0.74
N VAL A 54 10.03 6.51 0.47
CA VAL A 54 9.28 7.67 -0.06
C VAL A 54 8.56 8.39 1.07
N LEU A 55 7.94 7.65 1.99
CA LEU A 55 7.16 8.22 3.08
C LEU A 55 8.03 9.07 4.03
N CYS A 56 9.21 8.59 4.42
CA CYS A 56 10.06 9.27 5.39
C CYS A 56 10.56 10.64 4.90
N PRO A 57 11.09 10.80 3.66
CA PRO A 57 11.43 12.13 3.13
C PRO A 57 10.25 13.09 3.12
N PHE A 58 9.05 12.63 2.77
CA PHE A 58 7.84 13.45 2.75
C PHE A 58 7.46 13.97 4.14
N ILE A 59 7.79 13.24 5.20
CA ILE A 59 7.56 13.67 6.59
C ILE A 59 8.68 14.60 7.07
N VAL A 60 9.95 14.23 6.82
CA VAL A 60 11.11 14.94 7.37
C VAL A 60 11.33 16.30 6.69
N VAL A 61 11.15 16.39 5.38
CA VAL A 61 11.42 17.62 4.62
C VAL A 61 10.56 18.80 5.11
N PRO A 62 9.22 18.69 5.26
CA PRO A 62 8.40 19.77 5.80
C PRO A 62 8.80 20.20 7.22
N ILE A 63 9.21 19.25 8.06
CA ILE A 63 9.67 19.55 9.43
C ILE A 63 10.97 20.37 9.37
N LEU A 64 11.93 19.94 8.56
CA LEU A 64 13.19 20.68 8.41
C LEU A 64 12.96 22.08 7.81
N VAL A 65 12.04 22.21 6.85
CA VAL A 65 11.68 23.51 6.26
C VAL A 65 11.06 24.43 7.31
N THR A 66 10.11 23.94 8.11
CA THR A 66 9.49 24.77 9.17
C THR A 66 10.52 25.21 10.22
N LEU A 67 11.43 24.32 10.63
CA LEU A 67 12.54 24.68 11.53
C LEU A 67 13.50 25.70 10.92
N LEU A 68 13.84 25.56 9.65
CA LEU A 68 14.72 26.49 8.95
C LEU A 68 14.07 27.88 8.81
N VAL A 69 12.81 27.94 8.37
CA VAL A 69 12.07 29.19 8.21
C VAL A 69 11.92 29.90 9.56
N THR A 70 11.56 29.18 10.62
CA THR A 70 11.45 29.78 11.96
C THR A 70 12.79 30.33 12.46
N ALA A 71 13.89 29.59 12.28
CA ALA A 71 15.24 30.07 12.61
C ALA A 71 15.62 31.32 11.80
N LEU A 72 15.32 31.35 10.50
CA LEU A 72 15.56 32.51 9.62
C LEU A 72 14.75 33.73 10.06
N VAL A 73 13.48 33.55 10.42
CA VAL A 73 12.61 34.63 10.91
C VAL A 73 13.16 35.18 12.23
N VAL A 74 13.52 34.33 13.19
CA VAL A 74 14.13 34.75 14.47
C VAL A 74 15.43 35.50 14.23
N TRP A 75 16.28 35.01 13.34
CA TRP A 75 17.53 35.70 13.03
C TRP A 75 17.30 37.06 12.38
N ARG A 76 16.37 37.15 11.42
CA ARG A 76 16.02 38.42 10.75
C ARG A 76 15.32 39.40 11.67
N SER A 77 14.56 38.95 12.67
CA SER A 77 13.89 39.81 13.64
C SER A 77 14.82 40.29 14.76
N ARG A 78 15.90 39.55 15.04
CA ARG A 78 16.96 39.99 15.97
C ARG A 78 18.01 40.91 15.32
N ARG A 79 18.16 40.84 13.99
CA ARG A 79 19.09 41.69 13.21
C ARG A 79 18.74 43.19 13.07
N PRO A 80 17.51 43.71 13.24
CA PRO A 80 17.22 45.14 13.11
C PRO A 80 17.36 45.92 14.43
N GLU A 81 17.59 45.25 15.57
CA GLU A 81 17.77 45.93 16.87
C GLU A 81 19.25 46.10 17.26
N GLY A 82 20.19 45.74 16.36
CA GLY A 82 21.64 45.77 16.61
C GLY A 82 22.44 46.68 15.69
N ILE A 83 21.80 47.49 14.85
CA ILE A 83 22.47 48.55 14.08
C ILE A 83 21.69 49.83 14.36
N MET A 84 22.20 50.57 15.35
CA MET A 84 22.02 52.00 15.66
C MET A 84 20.71 52.68 15.26
#